data_AF-A0A1J4X5P6-F1
#
_entry.id   AF-A0A1J4X5P6-F1
#
_cell.length_a   1.000
_cell.length_b   1.000
_cell.length_c   1.000
_cell.angle_alpha   90.00
_cell.angle_beta   90.00
_cell.angle_gamma   90.00
#
_symmetry.space_group_name_H-M   'P 1'
#
loop_
_entity.id
_entity.type
_entity.pdbx_description
1 polymer ?
#
loop_
_entity_poly.entity_id
_entity_poly.type
_entity_poly.pdbx_seq_one_letter_code
_entity_poly.pdbx_strand_id
1 'polypeptide(L)'
;MKRRLSILWLTALLLTIVPLQGQAQDIGTCQTLMTQQLSREQRLYRSVLFGHKKAKDAALNEVYFDDEGIPWIKEKENVWRSVSPGKEDEERSNDEVDGNDELEPRKGIFETRKVMTSDLVPYLTQAYRSLKCRSTIICKVVENSLELESTSPQELTVVVPGCIEDKRPSILGCHLAAAEGSKVEQGDLLTYCRLVRDDLVSREKDLLKQATEYDAAYRSLLQLAGQMDAFLQEFRWPLINSLRKAAQLVGSLYRIPCFIGSCDESPPSNQ
;
A
#
# COMPACT_ATOMS: atom_id res chain seq x y z
N MET A 1 -35.87 61.78 -18.83
CA MET A 1 -35.32 60.71 -17.95
C MET A 1 -34.25 59.86 -18.65
N LYS A 2 -33.19 60.46 -19.23
CA LYS A 2 -32.14 59.70 -19.98
C LYS A 2 -30.69 60.01 -19.56
N ARG A 3 -30.47 60.80 -18.50
CA ARG A 3 -29.13 61.29 -18.10
C ARG A 3 -28.55 60.67 -16.82
N ARG A 4 -29.28 59.81 -16.11
CA ARG A 4 -28.82 59.19 -14.86
C ARG A 4 -28.32 57.75 -14.99
N LEU A 5 -28.44 57.13 -16.18
CA LEU A 5 -27.99 55.74 -16.40
C LEU A 5 -26.49 55.62 -16.73
N SER A 6 -25.85 56.67 -17.26
CA SER A 6 -24.44 56.60 -17.69
C SER A 6 -23.42 56.63 -16.55
N ILE A 7 -23.80 57.03 -15.33
CA ILE A 7 -22.85 57.14 -14.21
C ILE A 7 -22.71 55.80 -13.47
N LEU A 8 -23.73 54.94 -13.52
CA LEU A 8 -23.70 53.61 -12.89
C LEU A 8 -22.86 52.57 -13.66
N TRP A 9 -22.59 52.80 -14.95
CA TRP A 9 -21.77 51.90 -15.76
C TRP A 9 -20.26 52.17 -15.66
N LEU A 10 -19.85 53.37 -15.21
CA LEU A 10 -18.44 53.72 -15.03
C LEU A 10 -17.88 53.29 -13.67
N THR A 11 -18.72 53.15 -12.64
CA THR A 11 -18.30 52.63 -11.32
C THR A 11 -18.26 51.10 -11.25
N ALA A 12 -18.95 50.39 -12.16
CA ALA A 12 -18.90 48.93 -12.23
C ALA A 12 -17.65 48.37 -12.95
N LEU A 13 -16.93 49.21 -13.72
CA LEU A 13 -15.75 48.79 -14.48
C LEU A 13 -14.42 48.93 -13.71
N LEU A 14 -14.44 49.56 -12.52
CA LEU A 14 -13.24 49.81 -11.70
C LEU A 14 -13.08 48.82 -10.53
N LEU A 15 -13.95 47.81 -10.42
CA LEU A 15 -13.98 46.84 -9.32
C LEU A 15 -13.54 45.42 -9.71
N THR A 16 -13.07 45.20 -10.94
CA THR A 16 -12.66 43.87 -11.45
C THR A 16 -11.16 43.74 -11.72
N ILE A 17 -10.32 44.55 -11.08
CA ILE A 17 -8.89 44.24 -10.98
C ILE A 17 -8.65 43.66 -9.59
N VAL A 18 -9.10 42.43 -9.39
CA VAL A 18 -8.52 41.59 -8.33
C VAL A 18 -7.10 41.32 -8.80
N PRO A 19 -6.06 41.78 -8.09
CA PRO A 19 -4.73 41.28 -8.37
C PRO A 19 -4.78 39.78 -8.07
N LEU A 20 -4.65 38.96 -9.13
CA LEU A 20 -4.20 37.59 -8.98
C LEU A 20 -2.85 37.71 -8.27
N GLN A 21 -2.86 37.57 -6.94
CA GLN A 21 -1.63 37.45 -6.18
C GLN A 21 -0.97 36.18 -6.71
N GLY A 22 0.06 36.34 -7.53
CA GLY A 22 0.98 35.25 -7.82
C GLY A 22 1.42 34.69 -6.48
N GLN A 23 1.10 33.43 -6.21
CA GLN A 23 1.63 32.73 -5.06
C GLN A 23 3.16 32.89 -5.12
N ALA A 24 3.73 33.53 -4.11
CA ALA A 24 5.17 33.56 -3.96
C ALA A 24 5.63 32.09 -3.96
N GLN A 25 6.48 31.73 -4.92
CA GLN A 25 7.03 30.38 -5.06
C GLN A 25 8.01 30.17 -3.90
N ASP A 26 7.48 29.64 -2.80
CA ASP A 26 8.22 29.32 -1.59
C ASP A 26 8.78 27.89 -1.66
N ILE A 27 9.98 27.69 -1.12
CA ILE A 27 10.65 26.39 -1.00
C ILE A 27 9.76 25.39 -0.27
N GLY A 28 9.04 25.83 0.76
CA GLY A 28 8.09 25.01 1.50
C GLY A 28 6.98 24.44 0.60
N THR A 29 6.55 25.20 -0.40
CA THR A 29 5.54 24.75 -1.38
C THR A 29 6.11 23.67 -2.29
N CYS A 30 7.35 23.85 -2.81
CA CYS A 30 8.02 22.81 -3.59
C CYS A 30 8.20 21.52 -2.79
N GLN A 31 8.68 21.62 -1.54
CA GLN A 31 8.86 20.45 -0.66
C GLN A 31 7.55 19.70 -0.41
N THR A 32 6.46 20.44 -0.18
CA THR A 32 5.13 19.86 0.05
C THR A 32 4.63 19.12 -1.18
N LEU A 33 4.67 19.75 -2.36
CA LEU A 33 4.23 19.14 -3.61
C LEU A 33 5.09 17.91 -3.97
N MET A 34 6.40 18.00 -3.78
CA MET A 34 7.30 16.87 -4.00
C MET A 34 6.98 15.70 -3.05
N THR A 35 6.78 15.98 -1.77
CA THR A 35 6.42 14.97 -0.77
C THR A 35 5.06 14.34 -1.10
N GLN A 36 4.10 15.14 -1.56
CA GLN A 36 2.80 14.66 -2.03
C GLN A 36 2.96 13.68 -3.20
N GLN A 37 3.75 14.01 -4.22
CA GLN A 37 4.02 13.12 -5.35
C GLN A 37 4.72 11.81 -4.91
N LEU A 38 5.72 11.90 -4.02
CA LEU A 38 6.38 10.71 -3.47
C LEU A 38 5.41 9.83 -2.66
N SER A 39 4.50 10.45 -1.89
CA SER A 39 3.48 9.72 -1.12
C SER A 39 2.48 9.01 -2.04
N ARG A 40 2.10 9.63 -3.15
CA ARG A 40 1.23 9.02 -4.18
C ARG A 40 1.90 7.79 -4.78
N GLU A 41 3.19 7.87 -5.12
CA GLU A 41 3.95 6.73 -5.64
C GLU A 41 4.09 5.59 -4.62
N GLN A 42 4.22 5.92 -3.33
CA GLN A 42 4.21 4.92 -2.26
C GLN A 42 2.86 4.22 -2.16
N ARG A 43 1.74 4.95 -2.24
CA ARG A 43 0.38 4.38 -2.22
C ARG A 43 0.14 3.50 -3.45
N LEU A 44 0.55 3.96 -4.63
CA LEU A 44 0.51 3.16 -5.87
C LEU A 44 1.35 1.88 -5.76
N TYR A 45 2.52 1.94 -5.12
CA TYR A 45 3.31 0.74 -4.89
C TYR A 45 2.61 -0.24 -3.94
N ARG A 46 2.05 0.26 -2.84
CA ARG A 46 1.32 -0.58 -1.87
C ARG A 46 0.05 -1.18 -2.47
N SER A 47 -0.67 -0.46 -3.34
CA SER A 47 -1.83 -1.01 -4.04
C SER A 47 -1.47 -2.14 -5.01
N VAL A 48 -0.27 -2.11 -5.59
CA VAL A 48 0.24 -3.24 -6.41
C VAL A 48 0.54 -4.46 -5.51
N LEU A 49 1.09 -4.26 -4.32
CA LEU A 49 1.40 -5.36 -3.40
C LEU A 49 0.14 -5.99 -2.78
N PHE A 50 -0.72 -5.17 -2.21
CA PHE A 50 -1.84 -5.60 -1.36
C PHE A 50 -3.20 -5.51 -2.03
N GLY A 51 -3.29 -4.84 -3.17
CA GLY A 51 -4.55 -4.61 -3.88
C GLY A 51 -5.15 -3.24 -3.55
N HIS A 52 -6.12 -2.86 -4.36
CA HIS A 52 -6.95 -1.68 -4.16
C HIS A 52 -8.37 -2.04 -4.58
N LYS A 53 -9.32 -1.91 -3.67
CA LYS A 53 -10.70 -2.33 -3.90
C LYS A 53 -11.51 -1.15 -4.42
N LYS A 54 -12.74 -1.44 -4.84
CA LYS A 54 -13.72 -0.38 -5.07
C LYS A 54 -14.22 0.13 -3.72
N ALA A 55 -14.63 1.39 -3.68
CA ALA A 55 -15.15 2.05 -2.49
C ALA A 55 -16.29 1.25 -1.84
N LYS A 56 -17.18 0.65 -2.64
CA LYS A 56 -18.25 -0.22 -2.11
C LYS A 56 -17.74 -1.44 -1.32
N ASP A 57 -16.62 -2.03 -1.74
CA ASP A 57 -16.05 -3.27 -1.20
C ASP A 57 -14.99 -3.01 -0.11
N ALA A 58 -14.65 -1.73 0.10
CA ALA A 58 -13.77 -1.26 1.17
C ALA A 58 -14.38 -1.52 2.56
N ALA A 59 -13.55 -1.91 3.53
CA ALA A 59 -13.97 -2.03 4.92
C ALA A 59 -14.19 -0.66 5.59
N LEU A 60 -14.88 -0.65 6.72
CA LEU A 60 -14.99 0.56 7.54
C LEU A 60 -13.60 0.99 8.02
N ASN A 61 -13.38 2.31 8.07
CA ASN A 61 -12.12 2.98 8.36
C ASN A 61 -11.01 2.78 7.31
N GLU A 62 -11.31 2.24 6.13
CA GLU A 62 -10.37 2.34 5.00
C GLU A 62 -10.26 3.80 4.53
N VAL A 63 -9.05 4.18 4.09
CA VAL A 63 -8.70 5.54 3.70
C VAL A 63 -8.31 5.57 2.24
N TYR A 64 -9.06 6.32 1.43
CA TYR A 64 -8.80 6.52 -0.01
C TYR A 64 -8.34 7.97 -0.23
N PHE A 65 -7.59 8.21 -1.29
CA PHE A 65 -7.08 9.53 -1.63
C PHE A 65 -7.63 9.92 -2.99
N ASP A 66 -8.17 11.13 -3.09
CA ASP A 66 -8.55 11.64 -4.40
C ASP A 66 -7.34 12.18 -5.18
N ASP A 67 -7.56 12.58 -6.43
CA ASP A 67 -6.53 13.15 -7.31
C ASP A 67 -5.83 14.40 -6.74
N GLU A 68 -6.47 15.11 -5.80
CA GLU A 68 -5.90 16.25 -5.08
C GLU A 68 -5.06 15.80 -3.86
N GLY A 69 -5.06 14.51 -3.53
CA GLY A 69 -4.37 13.94 -2.38
C GLY A 69 -5.13 14.10 -1.07
N ILE A 70 -6.44 14.33 -1.10
CA ILE A 70 -7.27 14.49 0.09
C ILE A 70 -7.68 13.09 0.61
N PRO A 71 -7.38 12.76 1.88
CA PRO A 71 -7.84 11.52 2.50
C PRO A 71 -9.34 11.53 2.80
N TRP A 72 -10.02 10.49 2.34
CA TRP A 72 -11.41 10.15 2.60
C TRP A 72 -11.49 8.84 3.37
N ILE A 73 -12.17 8.84 4.52
CA ILE A 73 -12.29 7.67 5.40
C ILE A 73 -13.71 7.11 5.31
N LYS A 74 -13.84 5.80 5.09
CA LYS A 74 -15.15 5.13 5.05
C LYS A 74 -15.74 5.00 6.45
N GLU A 75 -16.80 5.73 6.75
CA GLU A 75 -17.49 5.64 8.05
C GLU A 75 -18.66 4.65 8.01
N LYS A 76 -19.36 4.57 6.87
CA LYS A 76 -20.53 3.69 6.66
C LYS A 76 -20.49 3.09 5.25
N GLU A 77 -21.44 2.22 4.95
CA GLU A 77 -21.50 1.48 3.68
C GLU A 77 -21.38 2.36 2.42
N ASN A 78 -21.96 3.56 2.44
CA ASN A 78 -21.94 4.52 1.33
C ASN A 78 -21.62 5.96 1.79
N VAL A 79 -20.87 6.10 2.89
CA VAL A 79 -20.52 7.43 3.44
C VAL A 79 -19.03 7.46 3.73
N TRP A 80 -18.37 8.40 3.08
CA TRP A 80 -16.95 8.72 3.23
C TRP A 80 -16.80 10.14 3.74
N ARG A 81 -15.98 10.34 4.77
CA ARG A 81 -15.72 11.67 5.33
C ARG A 81 -14.27 12.06 5.13
N SER A 82 -14.04 13.31 4.75
CA SER A 82 -12.67 13.85 4.67
C SER A 82 -12.15 14.19 6.07
N VAL A 83 -10.86 13.95 6.30
CA VAL A 83 -10.15 14.39 7.52
C VAL A 83 -9.25 15.60 7.26
N SER A 84 -9.33 16.18 6.06
CA SER A 84 -8.51 17.33 5.70
C SER A 84 -9.06 18.63 6.31
N PRO A 85 -8.16 19.52 6.80
CA PRO A 85 -8.56 20.82 7.31
C PRO A 85 -9.42 21.62 6.34
N GLY A 86 -10.59 22.07 6.78
CA GLY A 86 -11.54 22.85 5.97
C GLY A 86 -12.46 22.01 5.08
N LYS A 87 -12.37 20.67 5.12
CA LYS A 87 -13.27 19.73 4.42
C LYS A 87 -13.82 18.66 5.37
N GLU A 88 -13.82 18.88 6.68
CA GLU A 88 -14.17 17.87 7.68
C GLU A 88 -15.67 17.50 7.65
N ASP A 89 -16.52 18.44 7.27
CA ASP A 89 -17.97 18.24 7.15
C ASP A 89 -18.40 17.72 5.77
N GLU A 90 -17.46 17.53 4.84
CA GLU A 90 -17.76 17.00 3.52
C GLU A 90 -17.94 15.48 3.57
N GLU A 91 -19.03 15.02 2.97
CA GLU A 91 -19.32 13.60 2.79
C GLU A 91 -19.38 13.25 1.30
N ARG A 92 -18.84 12.08 0.95
CA ARG A 92 -18.92 11.51 -0.40
C ARG A 92 -19.54 10.12 -0.37
N SER A 93 -20.24 9.79 -1.45
CA SER A 93 -20.74 8.45 -1.75
C SER A 93 -19.65 7.56 -2.34
N ASN A 94 -19.90 6.25 -2.41
CA ASN A 94 -18.98 5.30 -3.02
C ASN A 94 -18.66 5.65 -4.48
N ASP A 95 -19.66 6.06 -5.27
CA ASP A 95 -19.48 6.39 -6.68
C ASP A 95 -18.63 7.66 -6.87
N GLU A 96 -18.78 8.65 -5.97
CA GLU A 96 -17.96 9.87 -5.97
C GLU A 96 -16.52 9.59 -5.54
N VAL A 97 -16.30 8.68 -4.60
CA VAL A 97 -14.95 8.25 -4.23
C VAL A 97 -14.30 7.48 -5.36
N ASP A 98 -14.96 6.44 -5.91
CA ASP A 98 -14.44 5.65 -7.03
C ASP A 98 -14.17 6.52 -8.28
N GLY A 99 -14.98 7.55 -8.51
CA GLY A 99 -14.83 8.46 -9.67
C GLY A 99 -13.69 9.47 -9.55
N ASN A 100 -13.23 9.77 -8.34
CA ASN A 100 -12.17 10.74 -8.07
C ASN A 100 -10.92 10.12 -7.42
N ASP A 101 -10.88 8.80 -7.27
CA ASP A 101 -9.78 8.07 -6.65
C ASP A 101 -8.51 8.19 -7.50
N GLU A 102 -7.39 8.52 -6.85
CA GLU A 102 -6.11 8.62 -7.54
C GLU A 102 -5.58 7.26 -8.04
N LEU A 103 -6.14 6.14 -7.51
CA LEU A 103 -5.73 4.77 -7.81
C LEU A 103 -6.86 3.95 -8.42
N GLU A 104 -6.55 3.31 -9.56
CA GLU A 104 -7.49 2.34 -10.14
C GLU A 104 -7.56 1.05 -9.30
N PRO A 105 -8.79 0.51 -9.08
CA PRO A 105 -9.00 -0.77 -8.43
C PRO A 105 -8.21 -1.90 -9.10
N ARG A 106 -7.49 -2.67 -8.30
CA ARG A 106 -6.62 -3.76 -8.78
C ARG A 106 -6.45 -4.84 -7.73
N LYS A 107 -6.14 -6.05 -8.21
CA LYS A 107 -5.79 -7.16 -7.33
C LYS A 107 -4.32 -7.08 -6.93
N GLY A 108 -4.04 -7.30 -5.65
CA GLY A 108 -2.67 -7.30 -5.12
C GLY A 108 -1.89 -8.55 -5.48
N ILE A 109 -0.56 -8.44 -5.56
CA ILE A 109 0.33 -9.60 -5.74
C ILE A 109 0.12 -10.64 -4.63
N PHE A 110 0.02 -10.19 -3.37
CA PHE A 110 -0.18 -11.09 -2.22
C PHE A 110 -1.58 -11.73 -2.19
N GLU A 111 -2.58 -11.16 -2.87
CA GLU A 111 -3.92 -11.73 -2.97
C GLU A 111 -4.01 -12.88 -3.98
N THR A 112 -2.92 -13.18 -4.68
CA THR A 112 -2.85 -14.30 -5.63
C THR A 112 -2.92 -15.61 -4.86
N ARG A 113 -3.99 -16.38 -5.09
CA ARG A 113 -4.22 -17.67 -4.43
C ARG A 113 -3.51 -18.80 -5.18
N LYS A 114 -3.25 -19.90 -4.47
CA LYS A 114 -2.70 -21.16 -5.02
C LYS A 114 -1.31 -21.04 -5.65
N VAL A 115 -0.52 -20.06 -5.24
CA VAL A 115 0.86 -19.88 -5.69
C VAL A 115 1.78 -19.83 -4.48
N MET A 116 3.02 -20.29 -4.64
CA MET A 116 4.00 -20.18 -3.57
C MET A 116 4.53 -18.74 -3.49
N THR A 117 5.00 -18.34 -2.32
CA THR A 117 5.63 -17.02 -2.17
C THR A 117 6.90 -16.92 -3.03
N SER A 118 7.61 -18.02 -3.26
CA SER A 118 8.75 -18.10 -4.20
C SER A 118 8.39 -17.66 -5.62
N ASP A 119 7.20 -18.05 -6.09
CA ASP A 119 6.73 -17.74 -7.43
C ASP A 119 6.34 -16.26 -7.57
N LEU A 120 6.07 -15.58 -6.44
CA LEU A 120 5.76 -14.17 -6.40
C LEU A 120 7.01 -13.27 -6.42
N VAL A 121 8.19 -13.79 -6.05
CA VAL A 121 9.44 -13.01 -5.92
C VAL A 121 9.77 -12.19 -7.18
N PRO A 122 9.63 -12.69 -8.42
CA PRO A 122 9.89 -11.88 -9.62
C PRO A 122 8.97 -10.67 -9.72
N TYR A 123 7.68 -10.83 -9.40
CA TYR A 123 6.69 -9.76 -9.45
C TYR A 123 6.91 -8.73 -8.34
N LEU A 124 7.25 -9.19 -7.13
CA LEU A 124 7.60 -8.31 -6.01
C LEU A 124 8.86 -7.49 -6.33
N THR A 125 9.87 -8.13 -6.92
CA THR A 125 11.10 -7.47 -7.35
C THR A 125 10.83 -6.42 -8.43
N GLN A 126 9.97 -6.74 -9.40
CA GLN A 126 9.57 -5.80 -10.44
C GLN A 126 8.80 -4.62 -9.86
N ALA A 127 7.86 -4.84 -8.95
CA ALA A 127 7.12 -3.77 -8.27
C ALA A 127 8.07 -2.82 -7.50
N TYR A 128 9.05 -3.38 -6.78
CA TYR A 128 10.06 -2.60 -6.07
C TYR A 128 10.95 -1.78 -7.03
N ARG A 129 11.39 -2.38 -8.15
CA ARG A 129 12.15 -1.66 -9.19
C ARG A 129 11.34 -0.50 -9.76
N SER A 130 10.05 -0.72 -10.04
CA SER A 130 9.14 0.33 -10.52
C SER A 130 9.01 1.48 -9.52
N LEU A 131 8.85 1.20 -8.22
CA LEU A 131 8.83 2.24 -7.17
C LEU A 131 10.13 3.06 -7.20
N LYS A 132 11.29 2.40 -7.22
CA LYS A 132 12.60 3.08 -7.26
C LYS A 132 12.75 3.96 -8.51
N CYS A 133 12.29 3.49 -9.67
CA CYS A 133 12.32 4.26 -10.90
C CYS A 133 11.41 5.49 -10.82
N ARG A 134 10.12 5.32 -10.46
CA ARG A 134 9.16 6.43 -10.42
C ARG A 134 9.55 7.49 -9.37
N SER A 135 10.02 7.07 -8.20
CA SER A 135 10.50 8.00 -7.18
C SER A 135 11.79 8.75 -7.58
N THR A 136 12.66 8.11 -8.38
CA THR A 136 13.83 8.78 -8.95
C THR A 136 13.44 9.78 -10.05
N ILE A 137 12.47 9.41 -10.90
CA ILE A 137 11.91 10.29 -11.93
C ILE A 137 11.35 11.55 -11.28
N ILE A 138 10.60 11.45 -10.17
CA ILE A 138 10.08 12.61 -9.44
C ILE A 138 11.22 13.56 -9.04
N CYS A 139 12.30 13.06 -8.43
CA CYS A 139 13.42 13.93 -8.07
C CYS A 139 14.10 14.57 -9.28
N LYS A 140 14.12 13.89 -10.43
CA LYS A 140 14.68 14.46 -11.66
C LYS A 140 13.73 15.48 -12.30
N VAL A 141 12.42 15.30 -12.18
CA VAL A 141 11.42 16.32 -12.54
C VAL A 141 11.62 17.56 -11.68
N VAL A 142 11.80 17.41 -10.36
CA VAL A 142 12.10 18.55 -9.47
C VAL A 142 13.36 19.25 -9.93
N GLU A 143 14.47 18.52 -10.15
CA GLU A 143 15.74 19.09 -10.61
C GLU A 143 15.57 19.91 -11.91
N ASN A 144 14.90 19.34 -12.90
CA ASN A 144 14.64 20.02 -14.17
C ASN A 144 13.64 21.18 -14.04
N SER A 145 12.77 21.17 -13.03
CA SER A 145 11.79 22.23 -12.77
C SER A 145 12.41 23.47 -12.13
N LEU A 146 13.55 23.34 -11.43
CA LEU A 146 14.22 24.45 -10.75
C LEU A 146 14.72 25.53 -11.72
N GLU A 147 15.11 25.12 -12.94
CA GLU A 147 15.66 25.99 -13.97
C GLU A 147 14.59 26.67 -14.84
N LEU A 148 13.30 26.34 -14.63
CA LEU A 148 12.21 26.90 -15.44
C LEU A 148 11.73 28.24 -14.89
N GLU A 149 11.54 29.20 -15.80
CA GLU A 149 11.02 30.53 -15.49
C GLU A 149 9.51 30.69 -15.80
N SER A 150 8.85 29.66 -16.34
CA SER A 150 7.46 29.78 -16.76
C SER A 150 6.46 29.77 -15.61
N THR A 151 5.34 30.46 -15.77
CA THR A 151 4.22 30.44 -14.82
C THR A 151 3.22 29.30 -15.08
N SER A 152 3.41 28.55 -16.17
CA SER A 152 2.61 27.38 -16.53
C SER A 152 3.41 26.07 -16.44
N PRO A 153 2.76 24.93 -16.14
CA PRO A 153 3.41 23.62 -16.18
C PRO A 153 3.90 23.32 -17.61
N GLN A 154 5.15 22.88 -17.73
CA GLN A 154 5.72 22.43 -19.01
C GLN A 154 5.90 20.92 -19.01
N GLU A 155 5.69 20.27 -20.15
CA GLU A 155 6.01 18.84 -20.28
C GLU A 155 7.52 18.63 -20.33
N LEU A 156 8.04 17.91 -19.34
CA LEU A 156 9.44 17.50 -19.25
C LEU A 156 9.55 16.02 -19.63
N THR A 157 10.47 15.72 -20.55
CA THR A 157 10.87 14.34 -20.83
C THR A 157 12.04 13.99 -19.91
N VAL A 158 11.82 13.02 -19.03
CA VAL A 158 12.80 12.64 -18.01
C VAL A 158 13.38 11.26 -18.33
N VAL A 159 14.70 11.22 -18.44
CA VAL A 159 15.46 10.00 -18.70
C VAL A 159 16.28 9.65 -17.46
N VAL A 160 15.99 8.49 -16.88
CA VAL A 160 16.75 7.92 -15.75
C VAL A 160 17.36 6.60 -16.19
N PRO A 161 18.68 6.38 -16.00
CA PRO A 161 19.35 5.15 -16.42
C PRO A 161 18.68 3.90 -15.84
N GLY A 162 18.31 2.95 -16.70
CA GLY A 162 17.65 1.70 -16.33
C GLY A 162 16.15 1.80 -16.05
N CYS A 163 15.56 2.98 -16.24
CA CYS A 163 14.12 3.20 -16.17
C CYS A 163 13.57 3.54 -17.56
N ILE A 164 12.26 3.37 -17.73
CA ILE A 164 11.56 3.78 -18.96
C ILE A 164 11.48 5.31 -18.97
N GLU A 165 11.66 5.91 -20.15
CA GLU A 165 11.49 7.35 -20.35
C GLU A 165 10.05 7.76 -20.04
N ASP A 166 9.88 8.81 -19.26
CA ASP A 166 8.56 9.27 -18.82
C ASP A 166 8.39 10.76 -19.12
N LYS A 167 7.18 11.13 -19.50
CA LYS A 167 6.80 12.52 -19.75
C LYS A 167 5.94 12.99 -18.59
N ARG A 168 6.41 14.02 -17.89
CA ARG A 168 5.73 14.55 -16.71
C ARG A 168 5.63 16.07 -16.79
N PRO A 169 4.52 16.66 -16.31
CA PRO A 169 4.45 18.10 -16.16
C PRO A 169 5.45 18.56 -15.09
N SER A 170 6.04 19.73 -15.30
CA SER A 170 6.88 20.39 -14.32
C SER A 170 6.07 20.81 -13.09
N ILE A 171 6.73 20.87 -11.94
CA ILE A 171 6.08 21.23 -10.68
C ILE A 171 6.18 22.74 -10.51
N LEU A 172 5.05 23.44 -10.69
CA LEU A 172 4.97 24.90 -10.61
C LEU A 172 5.56 25.49 -9.33
N GLY A 173 5.32 24.84 -8.19
CA GLY A 173 5.87 25.29 -6.90
C GLY A 173 7.39 25.18 -6.80
N CYS A 174 8.04 24.47 -7.74
CA CYS A 174 9.48 24.29 -7.81
C CYS A 174 10.17 25.14 -8.88
N HIS A 175 9.46 26.05 -9.57
CA HIS A 175 10.06 26.96 -10.56
C HIS A 175 10.79 28.12 -9.87
N LEU A 176 11.96 27.85 -9.28
CA LEU A 176 12.69 28.84 -8.47
C LEU A 176 13.45 29.88 -9.30
N ALA A 177 13.76 29.60 -10.57
CA ALA A 177 14.38 30.58 -11.46
C ALA A 177 13.50 31.81 -11.69
N ALA A 178 12.16 31.63 -11.69
CA ALA A 178 11.20 32.74 -11.81
C ALA A 178 11.13 33.64 -10.56
N ALA A 179 11.56 33.13 -9.39
CA ALA A 179 11.32 33.74 -8.08
C ALA A 179 12.57 34.33 -7.41
N GLU A 180 13.67 34.52 -8.15
CA GLU A 180 14.98 34.94 -7.60
C GLU A 180 15.52 33.99 -6.50
N GLY A 181 15.23 32.69 -6.59
CA GLY A 181 15.71 31.71 -5.61
C GLY A 181 17.23 31.65 -5.53
N SER A 182 17.79 31.53 -4.32
CA SER A 182 19.23 31.43 -4.14
C SER A 182 19.75 30.04 -4.56
N LYS A 183 20.99 29.98 -5.06
CA LYS A 183 21.64 28.70 -5.43
C LYS A 183 21.78 27.72 -4.24
N VAL A 184 21.81 28.24 -3.01
CA VAL A 184 21.88 27.42 -1.78
C VAL A 184 20.57 26.67 -1.58
N GLU A 185 19.45 27.37 -1.72
CA GLU A 185 18.10 26.78 -1.56
C GLU A 185 17.79 25.71 -2.62
N GLN A 186 18.29 25.89 -3.84
CA GLN A 186 18.22 24.85 -4.88
C GLN A 186 18.99 23.59 -4.47
N GLY A 187 20.19 23.74 -3.91
CA GLY A 187 21.00 22.62 -3.40
C GLY A 187 20.31 21.87 -2.25
N ASP A 188 19.65 22.60 -1.36
CA ASP A 188 18.90 22.02 -0.23
C ASP A 188 17.71 21.20 -0.71
N LEU A 189 16.94 21.70 -1.69
CA LEU A 189 15.81 20.96 -2.29
C LEU A 189 16.25 19.66 -2.98
N LEU A 190 17.35 19.69 -3.74
CA LEU A 190 17.87 18.50 -4.40
C LEU A 190 18.35 17.46 -3.39
N THR A 191 19.01 17.93 -2.32
CA THR A 191 19.46 17.06 -1.23
C THR A 191 18.28 16.46 -0.49
N TYR A 192 17.27 17.29 -0.18
CA TYR A 192 16.04 16.87 0.48
C TYR A 192 15.29 15.79 -0.33
N CYS A 193 15.11 15.99 -1.64
CA CYS A 193 14.44 14.98 -2.48
C CYS A 193 15.16 13.64 -2.45
N ARG A 194 16.49 13.65 -2.58
CA ARG A 194 17.29 12.42 -2.55
C ARG A 194 17.16 11.70 -1.21
N LEU A 195 17.25 12.44 -0.10
CA LEU A 195 17.13 11.88 1.24
C LEU A 195 15.76 11.25 1.49
N VAL A 196 14.67 11.99 1.21
CA VAL A 196 13.30 11.50 1.42
C VAL A 196 13.01 10.30 0.53
N ARG A 197 13.43 10.34 -0.74
CA ARG A 197 13.31 9.22 -1.68
C ARG A 197 14.04 7.98 -1.17
N ASP A 198 15.29 8.13 -0.75
CA ASP A 198 16.13 7.00 -0.33
C ASP A 198 15.62 6.39 0.97
N ASP A 199 15.18 7.21 1.93
CA ASP A 199 14.53 6.76 3.16
C ASP A 199 13.22 6.01 2.85
N LEU A 200 12.35 6.55 1.99
CA LEU A 200 11.11 5.92 1.56
C LEU A 200 11.38 4.56 0.90
N VAL A 201 12.29 4.51 -0.08
CA VAL A 201 12.63 3.27 -0.81
C VAL A 201 13.30 2.24 0.12
N SER A 202 14.11 2.70 1.09
CA SER A 202 14.72 1.80 2.08
C SER A 202 13.69 1.20 3.02
N ARG A 203 12.78 2.02 3.56
CA ARG A 203 11.70 1.56 4.44
C ARG A 203 10.78 0.58 3.72
N GLU A 204 10.37 0.88 2.48
CA GLU A 204 9.52 -0.02 1.69
C GLU A 204 10.22 -1.34 1.34
N LYS A 205 11.55 -1.35 1.22
CA LYS A 205 12.33 -2.59 1.05
C LYS A 205 12.23 -3.47 2.30
N ASP A 206 12.40 -2.89 3.47
CA ASP A 206 12.37 -3.66 4.73
C ASP A 206 10.95 -4.13 5.06
N LEU A 207 9.94 -3.29 4.81
CA LEU A 207 8.53 -3.69 4.88
C LEU A 207 8.19 -4.81 3.88
N LEU A 208 8.71 -4.75 2.65
CA LEU A 208 8.51 -5.81 1.66
C LEU A 208 9.11 -7.14 2.13
N LYS A 209 10.31 -7.13 2.72
CA LYS A 209 10.91 -8.36 3.29
C LYS A 209 9.99 -8.96 4.36
N GLN A 210 9.57 -8.14 5.32
CA GLN A 210 8.71 -8.58 6.41
C GLN A 210 7.36 -9.11 5.89
N ALA A 211 6.73 -8.43 4.93
CA ALA A 211 5.49 -8.88 4.31
C ALA A 211 5.67 -10.21 3.56
N THR A 212 6.80 -10.38 2.87
CA THR A 212 7.13 -11.61 2.15
C THR A 212 7.38 -12.77 3.10
N GLU A 213 8.09 -12.54 4.21
CA GLU A 213 8.30 -13.55 5.26
C GLU A 213 6.98 -13.98 5.90
N TYR A 214 6.09 -13.02 6.18
CA TYR A 214 4.77 -13.30 6.72
C TYR A 214 3.90 -14.11 5.75
N ASP A 215 3.85 -13.74 4.47
CA ASP A 215 3.12 -14.48 3.44
C ASP A 215 3.69 -15.91 3.25
N ALA A 216 5.01 -16.06 3.25
CA ALA A 216 5.67 -17.36 3.17
C ALA A 216 5.31 -18.26 4.36
N ALA A 217 5.37 -17.72 5.59
CA ALA A 217 4.97 -18.44 6.79
C ALA A 217 3.50 -18.85 6.74
N TYR A 218 2.61 -17.93 6.38
CA TYR A 218 1.17 -18.17 6.27
C TYR A 218 0.84 -19.28 5.26
N ARG A 219 1.40 -19.20 4.05
CA ARG A 219 1.16 -20.21 3.00
C ARG A 219 1.75 -21.57 3.35
N SER A 220 2.91 -21.60 3.99
CA SER A 220 3.53 -22.85 4.46
C SER A 220 2.70 -23.51 5.55
N LEU A 221 2.14 -22.74 6.48
CA LEU A 221 1.23 -23.26 7.50
C LEU A 221 -0.04 -23.85 6.88
N LEU A 222 -0.63 -23.20 5.88
CA LEU A 222 -1.80 -23.73 5.18
C LEU A 222 -1.50 -25.06 4.45
N GLN A 223 -0.31 -25.20 3.87
CA GLN A 223 0.11 -26.45 3.24
C GLN A 223 0.31 -27.57 4.25
N LEU A 224 1.00 -27.27 5.35
CA LEU A 224 1.20 -28.22 6.44
C LEU A 224 -0.14 -28.67 7.02
N ALA A 225 -1.07 -27.74 7.24
CA ALA A 225 -2.42 -28.06 7.72
C ALA A 225 -3.16 -28.98 6.74
N GLY A 226 -3.09 -28.71 5.44
CA GLY A 226 -3.68 -29.58 4.41
C GLY A 226 -3.05 -30.97 4.36
N GLN A 227 -1.73 -31.07 4.49
CA GLN A 227 -1.01 -32.34 4.54
C GLN A 227 -1.33 -33.13 5.82
N MET A 228 -1.44 -32.46 6.97
CA MET A 228 -1.81 -33.09 8.24
C MET A 228 -3.25 -33.61 8.22
N ASP A 229 -4.19 -32.87 7.64
CA ASP A 229 -5.57 -33.35 7.47
C ASP A 229 -5.61 -34.60 6.58
N ALA A 230 -4.92 -34.59 5.43
CA ALA A 230 -4.81 -35.76 4.56
C ALA A 230 -4.17 -36.96 5.28
N PHE A 231 -3.08 -36.72 6.02
CA PHE A 231 -2.41 -37.73 6.83
C PHE A 231 -3.37 -38.34 7.87
N LEU A 232 -4.11 -37.51 8.62
CA LEU A 232 -5.05 -37.99 9.64
C LEU A 232 -6.21 -38.79 9.02
N GLN A 233 -6.70 -38.41 7.85
CA GLN A 233 -7.73 -39.16 7.12
C GLN A 233 -7.23 -40.54 6.69
N GLU A 234 -6.00 -40.63 6.18
CA GLU A 234 -5.42 -41.90 5.73
C GLU A 234 -5.01 -42.80 6.90
N PHE A 235 -4.43 -42.23 7.96
CA PHE A 235 -3.99 -42.98 9.15
C PHE A 235 -5.11 -43.42 10.08
N ARG A 236 -6.34 -42.90 9.91
CA ARG A 236 -7.51 -43.34 10.69
C ARG A 236 -7.70 -44.85 10.62
N TRP A 237 -7.60 -45.46 9.44
CA TRP A 237 -7.81 -46.91 9.28
C TRP A 237 -6.65 -47.77 9.80
N PRO A 238 -5.39 -47.50 9.46
CA PRO A 238 -4.23 -48.21 10.01
C PRO A 238 -4.15 -48.15 11.54
N LEU A 239 -4.42 -46.98 12.15
CA LEU A 239 -4.38 -46.82 13.61
C LEU A 239 -5.51 -47.59 14.29
N ILE A 240 -6.75 -47.47 13.79
CA ILE A 240 -7.89 -48.25 14.31
C ILE A 240 -7.65 -49.75 14.16
N ASN A 241 -7.10 -50.19 13.02
CA ASN A 241 -6.81 -51.61 12.80
C ASN A 241 -5.68 -52.12 13.70
N SER A 242 -4.64 -51.32 13.94
CA SER A 242 -3.55 -51.68 14.84
C SER A 242 -4.01 -51.73 16.30
N LEU A 243 -4.82 -50.76 16.75
CA LEU A 243 -5.48 -50.77 18.06
C LEU A 243 -6.41 -51.96 18.23
N ARG A 244 -7.20 -52.30 17.20
CA ARG A 244 -8.08 -53.47 17.22
C ARG A 244 -7.29 -54.77 17.31
N LYS A 245 -6.19 -54.90 16.57
CA LYS A 245 -5.29 -56.05 16.65
C LYS A 245 -4.59 -56.14 18.01
N ALA A 246 -4.16 -55.01 18.57
CA ALA A 246 -3.59 -54.95 19.92
C ALA A 246 -4.63 -55.35 20.99
N ALA A 247 -5.86 -54.85 20.90
CA ALA A 247 -6.95 -55.24 21.79
C ALA A 247 -7.34 -56.72 21.65
N GLN A 248 -7.33 -57.27 20.42
CA GLN A 248 -7.51 -58.69 20.18
C GLN A 248 -6.36 -59.53 20.76
N LEU A 249 -5.12 -59.07 20.65
CA LEU A 249 -3.96 -59.70 21.28
C LEU A 249 -4.08 -59.68 22.80
N VAL A 250 -4.40 -58.53 23.41
CA VAL A 250 -4.63 -58.41 24.87
C VAL A 250 -5.79 -59.29 25.33
N GLY A 251 -6.89 -59.33 24.58
CA GLY A 251 -8.02 -60.22 24.86
C GLY A 251 -7.67 -61.71 24.67
N SER A 252 -6.77 -62.04 23.73
CA SER A 252 -6.25 -63.40 23.56
C SER A 252 -5.27 -63.79 24.67
N LEU A 253 -4.45 -62.85 25.14
CA LEU A 253 -3.55 -62.99 26.29
C LEU A 253 -4.33 -63.21 27.59
N TYR A 254 -5.48 -62.56 27.76
CA TYR A 254 -6.41 -62.81 28.88
C TYR A 254 -7.07 -64.21 28.82
N ARG A 255 -7.02 -64.87 27.65
CA ARG A 255 -7.48 -66.25 27.43
C ARG A 255 -6.36 -67.28 27.37
N ILE A 256 -5.08 -66.89 27.53
CA ILE A 256 -4.02 -67.86 27.72
C ILE A 256 -4.20 -68.40 29.14
N PRO A 257 -4.58 -69.69 29.33
CA PRO A 257 -4.57 -70.27 30.65
C PRO A 257 -3.14 -70.14 31.17
N CYS A 258 -2.97 -69.58 32.38
CA CYS A 258 -1.69 -69.55 33.09
C CYS A 258 -1.01 -70.90 32.86
N PHE A 259 0.11 -70.92 32.13
CA PHE A 259 0.84 -72.15 31.85
C PHE A 259 1.65 -72.53 33.09
N ILE A 260 0.95 -72.87 34.18
CA ILE A 260 1.35 -73.62 35.40
C ILE A 260 2.64 -73.16 36.15
N GLY A 261 3.42 -72.21 35.66
CA GLY A 261 4.72 -71.84 36.25
C GLY A 261 4.90 -70.34 36.55
N SER A 262 3.88 -69.50 36.36
CA SER A 262 4.01 -68.04 36.53
C SER A 262 2.89 -67.38 37.32
N CYS A 263 1.91 -68.16 37.78
CA CYS A 263 0.80 -67.67 38.61
C CYS A 263 0.88 -68.19 40.06
N ASP A 264 2.00 -68.81 40.45
CA ASP A 264 2.34 -69.03 41.85
C ASP A 264 2.88 -67.71 42.43
N GLU A 265 1.97 -66.88 42.93
CA GLU A 265 2.33 -65.97 44.01
C GLU A 265 2.66 -66.80 45.27
N SER A 266 3.82 -66.50 45.86
CA SER A 266 4.42 -67.11 47.04
C SER A 266 3.49 -67.16 48.29
N PRO A 267 3.85 -67.95 49.32
CA PRO A 267 3.12 -69.10 49.86
C PRO A 267 1.94 -68.77 50.81
N PRO A 268 1.09 -69.74 51.17
CA PRO A 268 0.01 -69.53 52.14
C PRO A 268 0.58 -69.19 53.52
N SER A 269 0.16 -68.05 54.09
CA SER A 269 0.48 -67.67 55.46
C SER A 269 -0.31 -68.53 56.44
N ASN A 270 0.34 -69.56 56.99
CA ASN A 270 -0.07 -70.15 58.26
C ASN A 270 0.62 -69.38 59.40
N GLN A 271 -0.13 -68.49 60.05
CA GLN A 271 -0.05 -68.17 61.48
C GLN A 271 -1.32 -67.45 61.92
#